data_AF-A0A6B0W7D5-F1
#
_entry.id   AF-A0A6B0W7D5-F1
#
_cell.length_a   1.000
_cell.length_b   1.000
_cell.length_c   1.000
_cell.angle_alpha   90.00
_cell.angle_beta   90.00
_cell.angle_gamma   90.00
#
_symmetry.space_group_name_H-M   'P 1'
#
loop_
_entity.id
_entity.type
_entity.pdbx_description
1 polymer ?
#
loop_
_entity_poly.entity_id
_entity_poly.type
_entity_poly.pdbx_seq_one_letter_code
_entity_poly.pdbx_strand_id
1 'polypeptide(L)'
;MKLHWFVFVTLIGMCLAVGAAFLAPTEVVLQDGATEQVVSSSGFEHERFSTMRHGGPGAERHATTLWIGWAFVVFQVLFFGGCLAMGMERRKDGGASLGPAKQPLIFGTLVLAAIFTALVFSYQRYATEETHTLFLGFPRPTAWVFYAVWPFPVFFMIVYMRIFDRWFFTEEDERKVAELAATQRKKELEAAGGDPAEAGAD
;
A
#
# COMPACT_ATOMS: atom_id res chain seq x y z
N MET A 1 -2.67 -2.38 22.88
CA MET A 1 -1.73 -1.35 22.39
C MET A 1 -0.31 -1.89 22.07
N LYS A 2 -0.10 -3.18 21.73
CA LYS A 2 1.26 -3.71 21.46
C LYS A 2 1.45 -4.33 20.07
N LEU A 3 0.36 -4.67 19.38
CA LEU A 3 0.41 -5.38 18.10
C LEU A 3 0.93 -4.50 16.96
N HIS A 4 0.45 -3.25 16.84
CA HIS A 4 0.91 -2.33 15.79
C HIS A 4 2.40 -2.00 15.93
N TRP A 5 2.91 -1.85 17.15
CA TRP A 5 4.33 -1.64 17.40
C TRP A 5 5.17 -2.86 17.00
N PHE A 6 4.70 -4.06 17.34
CA PHE A 6 5.37 -5.30 16.95
C PHE A 6 5.44 -5.46 15.43
N VAL A 7 4.33 -5.19 14.72
CA VAL A 7 4.28 -5.28 13.24
C VAL A 7 5.19 -4.21 12.61
N PHE A 8 5.19 -2.99 13.15
CA PHE A 8 6.06 -1.91 12.68
C PHE A 8 7.55 -2.23 12.85
N VAL A 9 7.96 -2.71 14.03
CA VAL A 9 9.34 -3.13 14.30
C VAL A 9 9.74 -4.31 13.40
N THR A 10 8.83 -5.28 13.21
CA THR A 10 9.05 -6.39 12.27
C THR A 10 9.26 -5.90 10.84
N LEU A 11 8.48 -4.91 10.40
CA LEU A 11 8.61 -4.33 9.06
C LEU A 11 9.94 -3.59 8.89
N ILE A 12 10.39 -2.84 9.90
CA ILE A 12 11.73 -2.22 9.91
C ILE A 12 12.82 -3.30 9.85
N GLY A 13 12.69 -4.36 10.65
CA GLY A 13 13.60 -5.51 10.62
C GLY A 13 13.70 -6.14 9.22
N MET A 14 12.56 -6.31 8.54
CA MET A 14 12.54 -6.78 7.16
C MET A 14 13.16 -5.78 6.17
N CYS A 15 12.91 -4.46 6.32
CA CYS A 15 13.58 -3.44 5.49
C CYS A 15 15.11 -3.55 5.60
N LEU A 16 15.62 -3.67 6.83
CA LEU A 16 17.04 -3.82 7.08
C LEU A 16 17.58 -5.15 6.53
N ALA A 17 16.83 -6.25 6.68
CA ALA A 17 17.21 -7.55 6.14
C ALA A 17 17.25 -7.56 4.61
N VAL A 18 16.24 -6.96 3.95
CA VAL A 18 16.22 -6.78 2.49
C VAL A 18 17.41 -5.92 2.07
N GLY A 19 17.62 -4.76 2.71
CA GLY A 19 18.74 -3.88 2.40
C GLY A 19 20.10 -4.57 2.57
N ALA A 20 20.27 -5.35 3.62
CA ALA A 20 21.47 -6.16 3.85
C ALA A 20 21.65 -7.24 2.78
N ALA A 21 20.57 -7.92 2.35
CA ALA A 21 20.62 -8.91 1.28
C ALA A 21 21.05 -8.30 -0.06
N PHE A 22 20.67 -7.04 -0.35
CA PHE A 22 21.12 -6.31 -1.54
C PHE A 22 22.59 -5.87 -1.47
N LEU A 23 23.13 -5.68 -0.27
CA LEU A 23 24.52 -5.29 -0.03
C LEU A 23 25.45 -6.51 0.15
N ALA A 24 24.90 -7.71 0.32
CA ALA A 24 25.68 -8.92 0.49
C ALA A 24 26.44 -9.26 -0.80
N PRO A 25 27.74 -9.59 -0.71
CA PRO A 25 28.49 -10.11 -1.85
C PRO A 25 27.92 -11.48 -2.22
N THR A 26 27.64 -11.69 -3.51
CA THR A 26 27.19 -12.97 -4.04
C THR A 26 28.31 -13.57 -4.86
N GLU A 27 28.68 -14.82 -4.55
CA GLU A 27 29.58 -15.61 -5.37
C GLU A 27 28.80 -16.19 -6.55
N VAL A 28 29.21 -15.86 -7.76
CA VAL A 28 28.62 -16.41 -8.98
C VAL A 28 29.74 -17.04 -9.80
N VAL A 29 29.46 -18.24 -10.32
CA VAL A 29 30.39 -19.00 -11.15
C VAL A 29 30.25 -18.50 -12.59
N LEU A 30 31.33 -17.94 -13.13
CA LEU A 30 31.40 -17.48 -14.52
C LEU A 30 31.45 -18.68 -15.48
N GLN A 31 31.15 -18.42 -16.75
CA GLN A 31 31.09 -19.43 -17.81
C GLN A 31 32.42 -20.19 -18.03
N ASP A 32 33.55 -19.59 -17.63
CA ASP A 32 34.90 -20.17 -17.66
C ASP A 32 35.29 -20.91 -16.36
N GLY A 33 34.38 -21.05 -15.40
CA GLY A 33 34.62 -21.69 -14.10
C GLY A 33 35.32 -20.81 -13.06
N ALA A 34 35.61 -19.56 -13.39
CA ALA A 34 36.12 -18.57 -12.44
C ALA A 34 35.01 -18.07 -11.51
N THR A 35 35.31 -17.87 -10.23
CA THR A 35 34.37 -17.26 -9.27
C THR A 35 34.68 -15.78 -9.12
N GLU A 36 33.72 -14.92 -9.44
CA GLU A 36 33.83 -13.49 -9.19
C GLU A 36 32.89 -13.11 -8.04
N GLN A 37 33.46 -12.51 -6.97
CA GLN A 37 32.67 -11.92 -5.90
C GLN A 37 32.16 -10.56 -6.35
N VAL A 38 30.94 -10.55 -6.86
CA VAL A 38 30.27 -9.32 -7.28
C VAL A 38 29.27 -8.93 -6.19
N VAL A 39 29.40 -7.70 -5.70
CA VAL A 39 28.34 -7.09 -4.88
C VAL A 39 27.10 -7.03 -5.76
N SER A 40 25.99 -7.63 -5.33
CA SER A 40 24.76 -7.79 -6.13
C SER A 40 24.29 -6.47 -6.81
N SER A 41 24.63 -5.31 -6.24
CA SER A 41 24.35 -3.98 -6.76
C SER A 41 25.24 -3.49 -7.91
N SER A 42 26.40 -4.09 -8.16
CA SER A 42 27.41 -3.54 -9.09
C SER A 42 27.43 -4.19 -10.48
N GLY A 43 26.79 -5.35 -10.67
CA GLY A 43 26.66 -6.02 -11.98
C GLY A 43 27.97 -6.59 -12.55
N PHE A 44 27.85 -7.51 -13.51
CA PHE A 44 28.95 -8.18 -14.20
C PHE A 44 29.42 -7.36 -15.40
N GLU A 45 30.69 -7.46 -15.78
CA GLU A 45 31.18 -6.89 -17.03
C GLU A 45 30.65 -7.69 -18.24
N HIS A 46 30.20 -6.99 -19.27
CA HIS A 46 29.76 -7.63 -20.49
C HIS A 46 30.96 -8.15 -21.30
N GLU A 47 30.96 -9.43 -21.69
CA GLU A 47 32.08 -10.10 -22.40
C GLU A 47 32.64 -9.30 -23.59
N ARG A 48 31.75 -8.69 -24.38
CA ARG A 48 32.09 -7.87 -25.55
C ARG A 48 32.38 -6.39 -25.26
N PHE A 49 31.86 -5.81 -24.18
CA PHE A 49 31.88 -4.36 -23.95
C PHE A 49 32.23 -4.04 -22.50
N SER A 50 33.50 -3.75 -22.22
CA SER A 50 34.00 -3.47 -20.85
C SER A 50 33.38 -2.25 -20.17
N THR A 51 32.75 -1.35 -20.94
CA THR A 51 32.01 -0.19 -20.39
C THR A 51 30.57 -0.51 -20.03
N MET A 52 30.07 -1.71 -20.35
CA MET A 52 28.70 -2.13 -20.09
C MET A 52 28.67 -3.17 -18.97
N ARG A 53 27.86 -2.91 -17.94
CA ARG A 53 27.60 -3.88 -16.89
C ARG A 53 26.21 -4.48 -17.05
N HIS A 54 26.10 -5.80 -16.91
CA HIS A 54 24.85 -6.53 -17.01
C HIS A 54 24.63 -7.37 -15.74
N GLY A 55 23.38 -7.61 -15.38
CA GLY A 55 23.07 -8.27 -14.11
C GLY A 55 23.19 -9.79 -14.11
N GLY A 56 23.83 -10.41 -15.11
CA GLY A 56 23.95 -11.87 -15.21
C GLY A 56 22.62 -12.61 -15.39
N PRO A 57 22.62 -13.96 -15.23
CA PRO A 57 21.42 -14.78 -15.33
C PRO A 57 20.36 -14.39 -14.29
N GLY A 58 19.14 -14.09 -14.74
CA GLY A 58 18.07 -13.60 -13.88
C GLY A 58 17.59 -14.60 -12.82
N ALA A 59 17.64 -15.90 -13.11
CA ALA A 59 17.20 -16.94 -12.19
C ALA A 59 18.13 -17.08 -10.97
N GLU A 60 19.45 -17.06 -11.18
CA GLU A 60 20.44 -17.20 -10.10
C GLU A 60 20.51 -15.95 -9.23
N ARG A 61 20.47 -14.76 -9.85
CA ARG A 61 20.48 -13.48 -9.13
C ARG A 61 19.31 -13.33 -8.16
N HIS A 62 18.15 -13.85 -8.52
CA HIS A 62 16.91 -13.60 -7.78
C HIS A 62 16.44 -14.76 -6.91
N ALA A 63 17.12 -15.92 -6.92
CA ALA A 63 16.68 -17.11 -6.23
C ALA A 63 16.28 -16.88 -4.76
N THR A 64 17.10 -16.12 -4.02
CA THR A 64 16.83 -15.78 -2.60
C THR A 64 16.14 -14.43 -2.44
N THR A 65 16.56 -13.42 -3.21
CA THR A 65 16.05 -12.04 -3.11
C THR A 65 14.57 -11.94 -3.49
N LEU A 66 14.09 -12.78 -4.41
CA LEU A 66 12.70 -12.81 -4.85
C LEU A 66 11.73 -13.11 -3.70
N TRP A 67 12.02 -14.14 -2.90
CA TRP A 67 11.13 -14.58 -1.83
C TRP A 67 11.14 -13.63 -0.63
N ILE A 68 12.30 -13.05 -0.32
CA ILE A 68 12.41 -12.02 0.72
C ILE A 68 11.65 -10.77 0.28
N GLY A 69 11.80 -10.34 -0.98
CA GLY A 69 11.03 -9.23 -1.55
C GLY A 69 9.53 -9.51 -1.57
N TRP A 70 9.13 -10.74 -1.89
CA TRP A 70 7.73 -11.16 -1.84
C TRP A 70 7.14 -11.06 -0.44
N ALA A 71 7.81 -11.66 0.55
CA ALA A 71 7.37 -11.63 1.93
C ALA A 71 7.27 -10.19 2.45
N PHE A 72 8.24 -9.35 2.10
CA PHE A 72 8.26 -7.94 2.50
C PHE A 72 7.03 -7.19 1.99
N VAL A 73 6.71 -7.29 0.70
CA VAL A 73 5.58 -6.56 0.12
C VAL A 73 4.24 -7.12 0.61
N VAL A 74 4.10 -8.45 0.74
CA VAL A 74 2.88 -9.04 1.32
C VAL A 74 2.66 -8.54 2.74
N PHE A 75 3.71 -8.53 3.56
CA PHE A 75 3.63 -8.03 4.93
C PHE A 75 3.30 -6.53 4.97
N GLN A 76 3.87 -5.74 4.07
CA GLN A 76 3.57 -4.31 3.93
C GLN A 76 2.11 -4.05 3.55
N VAL A 77 1.56 -4.81 2.59
CA VAL A 77 0.15 -4.71 2.20
C VAL A 77 -0.76 -5.05 3.38
N LEU A 78 -0.47 -6.13 4.12
CA LEU A 78 -1.23 -6.51 5.31
C LEU A 78 -1.13 -5.46 6.42
N PHE A 79 0.06 -4.88 6.63
CA PHE A 79 0.27 -3.82 7.61
C PHE A 79 -0.57 -2.59 7.27
N PHE A 80 -0.51 -2.08 6.03
CA PHE A 80 -1.32 -0.93 5.63
C PHE A 80 -2.82 -1.23 5.66
N GLY A 81 -3.24 -2.41 5.21
CA GLY A 81 -4.63 -2.86 5.35
C GLY A 81 -5.08 -2.87 6.81
N GLY A 82 -4.22 -3.33 7.72
CA GLY A 82 -4.46 -3.31 9.17
C GLY A 82 -4.51 -1.89 9.76
N CYS A 83 -3.63 -0.99 9.33
CA CYS A 83 -3.65 0.42 9.74
C CYS A 83 -4.94 1.12 9.29
N LEU A 84 -5.36 0.91 8.05
CA LEU A 84 -6.63 1.43 7.54
C LEU A 84 -7.80 0.84 8.32
N ALA A 85 -7.76 -0.45 8.64
CA ALA A 85 -8.80 -1.13 9.41
C ALA A 85 -8.96 -0.51 10.81
N MET A 86 -7.85 -0.27 11.50
CA MET A 86 -7.84 0.40 12.81
C MET A 86 -8.28 1.87 12.74
N GLY A 87 -7.88 2.59 11.68
CA GLY A 87 -8.31 3.99 11.48
C GLY A 87 -9.80 4.12 11.18
N MET A 88 -10.40 3.05 10.66
CA MET A 88 -11.83 2.93 10.36
C MET A 88 -12.63 2.25 11.49
N GLU A 89 -12.09 2.18 12.71
CA GLU A 89 -12.87 1.77 13.89
C GLU A 89 -13.59 2.99 14.48
N ARG A 90 -14.92 3.00 14.39
CA ARG A 90 -15.75 4.02 15.06
C ARG A 90 -16.09 3.45 16.43
N ARG A 91 -15.63 4.13 17.48
CA ARG A 91 -16.12 3.88 18.84
C ARG A 91 -17.55 4.42 18.93
N LYS A 92 -18.55 3.55 18.76
CA LYS A 92 -19.92 3.81 19.20
C LYS A 92 -20.16 2.99 20.48
N ASP A 93 -20.95 3.55 21.39
CA ASP A 93 -21.14 3.11 22.78
C ASP A 93 -21.13 1.57 22.94
N GLY A 94 -20.04 1.03 23.48
CA GLY A 94 -19.90 -0.39 23.85
C GLY A 94 -18.94 -1.26 23.02
N GLY A 95 -18.38 -0.80 21.90
CA GLY A 95 -17.38 -1.60 21.17
C GLY A 95 -16.81 -0.97 19.90
N ALA A 96 -15.54 -1.27 19.59
CA ALA A 96 -14.93 -0.91 18.31
C ALA A 96 -15.48 -1.82 17.20
N SER A 97 -16.23 -1.24 16.25
CA SER A 97 -16.77 -1.96 15.11
C SER A 97 -16.36 -1.28 13.82
N LEU A 98 -15.80 -2.05 12.90
CA LEU A 98 -15.40 -1.59 11.55
C LEU A 98 -16.61 -1.43 10.61
N GLY A 99 -17.84 -1.69 11.09
CA GLY A 99 -19.07 -1.49 10.33
C GLY A 99 -19.10 -2.22 8.97
N PRO A 100 -19.92 -1.75 8.00
CA PRO A 100 -20.01 -2.36 6.67
C PRO A 100 -18.75 -2.16 5.82
N ALA A 101 -17.83 -1.29 6.24
CA ALA A 101 -16.59 -1.01 5.55
C ALA A 101 -15.51 -2.10 5.70
N LYS A 102 -15.67 -2.99 6.69
CA LYS A 102 -14.74 -4.10 6.95
C LYS A 102 -14.57 -5.02 5.74
N GLN A 103 -15.68 -5.41 5.11
CA GLN A 103 -15.66 -6.37 3.99
C GLN A 103 -14.90 -5.85 2.77
N PRO A 104 -15.18 -4.65 2.22
CA PRO A 104 -14.44 -4.15 1.05
C PRO A 104 -12.96 -3.89 1.37
N LEU A 105 -12.63 -3.49 2.60
CA LEU A 105 -11.24 -3.26 3.00
C LEU A 105 -10.43 -4.56 3.07
N ILE A 106 -10.97 -5.59 3.74
CA ILE A 106 -10.32 -6.91 3.81
C ILE A 106 -10.21 -7.50 2.41
N PHE A 107 -11.29 -7.45 1.63
CA PHE A 107 -11.30 -7.92 0.26
C PHE A 107 -10.21 -7.24 -0.59
N GLY A 108 -10.15 -5.90 -0.56
CA GLY A 108 -9.13 -5.15 -1.28
C GLY A 108 -7.72 -5.53 -0.86
N THR A 109 -7.45 -5.57 0.44
CA THR A 109 -6.13 -5.94 0.98
C THR A 109 -5.70 -7.33 0.48
N LEU A 110 -6.59 -8.33 0.55
CA LEU A 110 -6.31 -9.69 0.11
C LEU A 110 -6.15 -9.78 -1.41
N VAL A 111 -6.97 -9.08 -2.19
CA VAL A 111 -6.87 -9.04 -3.65
C VAL A 111 -5.53 -8.43 -4.07
N LEU A 112 -5.08 -7.35 -3.43
CA LEU A 112 -3.79 -6.75 -3.73
C LEU A 112 -2.62 -7.70 -3.41
N ALA A 113 -2.67 -8.38 -2.27
CA ALA A 113 -1.68 -9.39 -1.91
C ALA A 113 -1.66 -10.56 -2.91
N ALA A 114 -2.83 -10.99 -3.40
CA ALA A 114 -2.96 -12.03 -4.41
C ALA A 114 -2.42 -11.59 -5.78
N ILE A 115 -2.74 -10.37 -6.24
CA ILE A 115 -2.19 -9.78 -7.47
C ILE A 115 -0.68 -9.73 -7.40
N PHE A 116 -0.12 -9.24 -6.29
CA PHE A 116 1.32 -9.15 -6.12
C PHE A 116 1.97 -10.54 -6.08
N THR A 117 1.33 -11.52 -5.44
CA THR A 117 1.79 -12.91 -5.47
C THR A 117 1.80 -13.46 -6.90
N ALA A 118 0.73 -13.25 -7.67
CA ALA A 118 0.66 -13.66 -9.07
C ALA A 118 1.76 -13.00 -9.93
N LEU A 119 2.08 -11.73 -9.67
CA LEU A 119 3.20 -11.03 -10.31
C LEU A 119 4.53 -11.72 -10.01
N VAL A 120 4.82 -12.05 -8.75
CA VAL A 120 6.08 -12.71 -8.36
C VAL A 120 6.21 -14.10 -9.00
N PHE A 121 5.15 -14.91 -8.98
CA PHE A 121 5.14 -16.20 -9.67
C PHE A 121 5.30 -16.06 -11.19
N SER A 122 4.66 -15.04 -11.78
CA SER A 122 4.84 -14.73 -13.20
C SER A 122 6.27 -14.31 -13.52
N TYR A 123 6.92 -13.58 -12.62
CA TYR A 123 8.32 -13.17 -12.77
C TYR A 123 9.27 -14.36 -12.66
N GLN A 124 9.06 -15.24 -11.67
CA GLN A 124 9.86 -16.45 -11.50
C GLN A 124 9.84 -17.30 -12.77
N ARG A 125 8.66 -17.53 -13.35
CA ARG A 125 8.53 -18.27 -14.63
C ARG A 125 9.21 -17.54 -15.77
N TYR A 126 8.99 -16.23 -15.88
CA TYR A 126 9.61 -15.41 -16.91
C TYR A 126 11.14 -15.46 -16.85
N ALA A 127 11.74 -15.50 -15.66
CA ALA A 127 13.19 -15.57 -15.47
C ALA A 127 13.82 -16.89 -15.91
N THR A 128 13.02 -17.96 -16.08
CA THR A 128 13.48 -19.29 -16.51
C THR A 128 13.07 -19.64 -17.95
N GLU A 129 12.20 -18.85 -18.58
CA GLU A 129 11.74 -19.09 -19.95
C GLU A 129 12.79 -18.60 -20.96
N GLU A 130 13.14 -19.44 -21.95
CA GLU A 130 14.02 -19.04 -23.06
C GLU A 130 13.32 -18.12 -24.06
N THR A 131 12.00 -18.21 -24.14
CA THR A 131 11.17 -17.39 -25.04
C THR A 131 10.16 -16.57 -24.25
N HIS A 132 10.18 -15.26 -24.47
CA HIS A 132 9.37 -14.32 -23.71
C HIS A 132 8.13 -13.92 -24.51
N THR A 133 6.99 -14.52 -24.17
CA THR A 133 5.71 -14.13 -24.77
C THR A 133 5.23 -12.77 -24.23
N LEU A 134 4.76 -11.91 -25.12
CA LEU A 134 4.16 -10.63 -24.78
C LEU A 134 2.65 -10.79 -24.55
N PHE A 135 2.14 -10.20 -23.50
CA PHE A 135 0.73 -10.05 -23.22
C PHE A 135 0.34 -8.57 -23.43
N LEU A 136 -0.49 -8.32 -24.45
CA LEU A 136 -0.93 -6.97 -24.84
C LEU A 136 0.22 -5.95 -25.02
N GLY A 137 1.37 -6.43 -25.51
CA GLY A 137 2.55 -5.59 -25.77
C GLY A 137 3.57 -5.52 -24.63
N PHE A 138 3.30 -6.13 -23.47
CA PHE A 138 4.23 -6.18 -22.34
C PHE A 138 4.65 -7.60 -21.96
N PRO A 139 5.87 -7.80 -21.42
CA PRO A 139 6.21 -9.03 -20.72
C PRO A 139 5.18 -9.34 -19.63
N ARG A 140 4.85 -10.62 -19.42
CA ARG A 140 3.86 -11.04 -18.40
C ARG A 140 4.02 -10.37 -17.02
N PRO A 141 5.22 -10.31 -16.38
CA PRO A 141 5.35 -9.64 -15.08
C PRO A 141 5.07 -8.13 -15.16
N THR A 142 5.44 -7.48 -16.26
CA THR A 142 5.15 -6.05 -16.51
C THR A 142 3.66 -5.81 -16.73
N ALA A 143 2.97 -6.75 -17.40
CA ALA A 143 1.53 -6.68 -17.60
C ALA A 143 0.75 -6.69 -16.28
N TRP A 144 1.17 -7.47 -15.28
CA TRP A 144 0.56 -7.42 -13.93
C TRP A 144 0.66 -6.04 -13.29
N VAL A 145 1.81 -5.35 -13.44
CA VAL A 145 1.98 -4.00 -12.91
C VAL A 145 1.00 -3.03 -13.57
N PHE A 146 0.96 -2.99 -14.90
CA PHE A 146 0.14 -2.02 -15.63
C PHE A 146 -1.35 -2.32 -15.58
N TYR A 147 -1.76 -3.58 -15.65
CA TYR A 147 -3.18 -3.94 -15.78
C TYR A 147 -3.85 -4.34 -14.48
N ALA A 148 -3.09 -4.73 -13.45
CA ALA A 148 -3.65 -5.12 -12.16
C ALA A 148 -3.25 -4.16 -11.04
N VAL A 149 -1.96 -3.88 -10.86
CA VAL A 149 -1.48 -3.03 -9.75
C VAL A 149 -1.86 -1.57 -9.97
N TRP A 150 -1.58 -1.02 -11.16
CA TRP A 150 -1.81 0.40 -11.47
C TRP A 150 -3.27 0.86 -11.33
N PRO A 151 -4.31 0.11 -11.78
CA PRO A 151 -5.69 0.53 -11.57
C PRO A 151 -6.19 0.25 -10.14
N PHE A 152 -5.47 -0.52 -9.32
CA PHE A 152 -5.93 -0.92 -8.00
C PHE A 152 -6.28 0.23 -7.05
N PRO A 153 -5.57 1.38 -7.02
CA PRO A 153 -5.97 2.54 -6.21
C PRO A 153 -7.37 3.07 -6.54
N VAL A 154 -7.86 2.90 -7.78
CA VAL A 154 -9.22 3.30 -8.18
C VAL A 154 -10.27 2.49 -7.40
N PHE A 155 -10.00 1.22 -7.10
CA PHE A 155 -10.89 0.41 -6.25
C PHE A 155 -11.05 1.05 -4.86
N PHE A 156 -9.94 1.42 -4.22
CA PHE A 156 -10.00 2.07 -2.90
C PHE A 156 -10.68 3.44 -2.95
N MET A 157 -10.49 4.20 -4.02
CA MET A 157 -11.20 5.46 -4.22
C MET A 157 -12.73 5.26 -4.30
N ILE A 158 -13.19 4.26 -5.05
CA ILE A 158 -14.63 3.94 -5.14
C ILE A 158 -15.18 3.48 -3.79
N VAL A 159 -14.44 2.62 -3.09
CA VAL A 159 -14.80 2.17 -1.74
C VAL A 159 -14.90 3.37 -0.79
N TYR A 160 -13.94 4.28 -0.83
CA TYR A 160 -13.94 5.50 -0.03
C TYR A 160 -15.16 6.37 -0.34
N MET A 161 -15.43 6.68 -1.61
CA MET A 161 -16.59 7.49 -2.01
C MET A 161 -17.92 6.93 -1.51
N ARG A 162 -18.11 5.61 -1.55
CA ARG A 162 -19.35 4.98 -1.05
C ARG A 162 -19.49 4.96 0.47
N ILE A 163 -18.37 5.02 1.19
CA ILE A 163 -18.35 4.95 2.66
C ILE A 163 -18.34 6.36 3.26
N PHE A 164 -17.86 7.37 2.52
CA PHE A 164 -17.66 8.74 2.98
C PHE A 164 -18.87 9.32 3.72
N ASP A 165 -20.04 9.32 3.08
CA ASP A 165 -21.27 9.91 3.63
C ASP A 165 -21.76 9.19 4.90
N ARG A 166 -21.50 7.88 5.03
CA ARG A 166 -21.92 7.12 6.21
C ARG A 166 -20.92 7.19 7.36
N TRP A 167 -19.67 7.56 7.10
CA TRP A 167 -18.57 7.33 8.03
C TRP A 167 -17.78 8.58 8.40
N PHE A 168 -17.70 9.59 7.53
CA PHE A 168 -16.99 10.84 7.82
C PHE A 168 -17.93 12.00 8.12
N PHE A 169 -19.04 12.13 7.39
CA PHE A 169 -19.99 13.22 7.59
C PHE A 169 -21.41 12.67 7.69
N THR A 170 -21.78 12.22 8.89
CA THR A 170 -23.12 11.64 9.09
C THR A 170 -24.19 12.72 9.24
N GLU A 171 -25.45 12.37 8.97
CA GLU A 171 -26.60 13.24 9.26
C GLU A 171 -26.66 13.66 10.75
N GLU A 172 -26.16 12.82 11.67
CA GLU A 172 -26.00 13.19 13.09
C GLU A 172 -24.98 14.31 13.29
N ASP A 173 -23.87 14.27 12.55
CA ASP A 173 -22.82 15.30 12.61
C ASP A 173 -23.33 16.61 11.99
N GLU A 174 -24.06 16.54 10.87
CA GLU A 174 -24.70 17.68 10.22
C GLU A 174 -25.70 18.37 11.14
N ARG A 175 -26.56 17.60 11.83
CA ARG A 175 -27.50 18.14 12.82
C ARG A 175 -26.80 18.83 13.98
N LYS A 176 -25.71 18.25 14.51
CA LYS A 176 -24.93 18.87 15.59
C LYS A 176 -24.28 20.17 15.14
N VAL A 177 -23.73 20.21 13.92
CA VAL A 177 -23.17 21.44 13.35
C VAL A 177 -24.25 22.52 13.19
N ALA A 178 -25.43 22.15 12.68
CA ALA A 178 -26.55 23.07 12.54
C ALA A 178 -27.05 23.62 13.89
N GLU A 179 -27.14 22.77 14.92
CA GLU A 179 -27.51 23.18 16.28
C GLU A 179 -26.49 24.14 16.91
N LEU A 180 -25.20 23.86 16.75
CA LEU A 180 -24.12 24.74 17.21
C LEU A 180 -24.12 26.08 16.49
N ALA A 181 -24.35 26.09 15.17
CA ALA A 181 -24.45 27.31 14.38
C ALA A 181 -25.66 28.16 14.79
N ALA A 182 -26.83 27.53 15.02
CA ALA A 182 -28.02 28.22 15.53
C ALA A 182 -27.79 28.82 16.92
N THR A 183 -27.10 28.09 17.80
CA THR A 183 -26.77 28.54 19.15
C THR A 183 -25.79 29.73 19.13
N GLN A 184 -24.78 29.71 18.25
CA GLN A 184 -23.88 30.85 18.07
C GLN A 184 -24.61 32.07 17.51
N ARG A 185 -25.43 31.90 16.47
CA ARG A 185 -26.22 33.00 15.89
C ARG A 185 -27.14 33.65 16.92
N LYS A 186 -27.75 32.86 17.80
CA LYS A 186 -28.56 33.34 18.91
C LYS A 186 -27.72 34.16 19.92
N LYS A 187 -26.54 33.66 20.30
CA LYS A 187 -25.61 34.40 21.18
C LYS A 187 -25.12 35.71 20.55
N GLU A 188 -24.88 35.73 19.24
CA GLU A 188 -24.48 36.95 18.52
C GLU A 188 -25.63 37.97 18.47
N LEU A 189 -26.88 37.54 18.27
CA LEU A 189 -28.07 38.40 18.33
C LEU A 189 -28.32 38.96 19.74
N GLU A 190 -28.15 38.13 20.78
CA GLU A 190 -28.23 38.55 22.18
C GLU A 190 -27.09 39.53 22.55
N ALA A 191 -25.88 39.32 22.01
CA ALA A 191 -24.73 40.22 22.19
C ALA A 191 -24.84 41.52 21.36
N ALA A 192 -25.57 41.49 20.24
CA ALA A 192 -25.84 42.65 19.39
C ALA A 192 -27.00 43.53 19.92
N GLY A 193 -27.73 43.09 20.96
CA GLY A 193 -28.56 43.98 21.79
C GLY A 193 -29.73 44.66 21.08
N GLY A 194 -30.58 43.90 20.39
CA GLY A 194 -31.90 44.38 19.98
C GLY A 194 -33.01 43.70 20.77
N ASP A 195 -33.59 44.41 21.74
CA ASP A 195 -34.83 44.01 22.40
C ASP A 195 -35.96 43.87 21.35
N PRO A 196 -36.60 42.70 21.17
CA PRO A 196 -37.72 42.54 20.25
C PRO A 196 -38.97 43.34 20.65
N ALA A 197 -38.97 44.05 21.78
CA ALA A 197 -40.08 44.89 22.22
C ALA A 197 -40.14 46.31 21.60
N GLU A 198 -39.07 46.82 20.97
CA GLU A 198 -39.08 48.21 20.42
C GLU A 198 -39.45 48.32 18.93
N ALA A 199 -39.64 47.22 18.20
CA ALA A 199 -39.97 47.28 16.76
C ALA A 199 -41.48 47.36 16.44
N GLY A 200 -42.34 47.61 17.44
CA GLY A 200 -43.80 47.52 17.31
C GLY A 200 -44.62 48.70 17.82
N ALA A 201 -43.98 49.82 18.19
CA ALA A 201 -44.67 51.03 18.61
C ALA A 201 -43.96 52.27 18.05
N ASP A 202 -44.22 52.57 16.79
CA ASP A 202 -44.55 53.91 16.25
C ASP A 202 -44.80 53.84 14.73
#